data_AF-A0A935D5Q0-F1
#
_entry.id   AF-A0A935D5Q0-F1
#
_cell.length_a   1.000
_cell.length_b   1.000
_cell.length_c   1.000
_cell.angle_alpha   90.00
_cell.angle_beta   90.00
_cell.angle_gamma   90.00
#
_symmetry.space_group_name_H-M   'P 1'
#
loop_
_entity.id
_entity.type
_entity.pdbx_description
1 polymer ?
#
loop_
_entity_poly.entity_id
_entity_poly.type
_entity_poly.pdbx_seq_one_letter_code
_entity_poly.pdbx_strand_id
1 'polypeptide(L)'
;MNCERAAALLRGLEKNELSVTSEEIEDLLKRGLALEADPDDVATFQWLAPVVAQYARRSVDDAHATQGLAQVLRETEEELQKDWYRVKTPKAVLAEREESRVLMRRALAHLADPRCVAAMRELMAKAREVAPGAGWVGCPALGSEVYALTHKGWRVRRQLKIRLERFAAAEIDEFLRAFDKVEGKMSAFAGDINALSNNVGFVRKNREQVVIGLMKTGAPIPQALAAYRAGLGAANQAPDAAVTCARNASVAGSPEQAARLLEDARRALLNAGFRNTPVVLGAAKCLLAWNPPAAGVPRFGELCSRLAHMLGGDDLVYKMAARLMSAQGSPSELVRRAVNAAALLRQQPSRANPQHREVRMASAALASMVRADDGLPGLVARFREVEYELVRAGVSGPAQAEAHALECVACPGTPFEVVDTVSALVARLGEGRRAEPGDVAVAVAFAKRFAL
;
A
#
# COMPACT_ATOMS: atom_id res chain seq x y z
N MET A 1 -14.53 -19.54 18.90
CA MET A 1 -15.44 -19.41 17.74
C MET A 1 -14.62 -19.62 16.47
N ASN A 2 -15.12 -20.41 15.52
CA ASN A 2 -14.40 -20.67 14.26
C ASN A 2 -14.51 -19.51 13.26
N CYS A 3 -13.63 -19.51 12.26
CA CYS A 3 -13.54 -18.44 11.25
C CYS A 3 -14.79 -18.31 10.36
N GLU A 4 -15.50 -19.42 10.09
CA GLU A 4 -16.73 -19.39 9.31
C GLU A 4 -17.84 -18.61 10.04
N ARG A 5 -18.06 -18.92 11.33
CA ARG A 5 -19.02 -18.22 12.17
C ARG A 5 -18.63 -16.76 12.35
N ALA A 6 -17.35 -16.48 12.59
CA ALA A 6 -16.84 -15.12 12.69
C ALA A 6 -17.09 -14.31 11.41
N ALA A 7 -16.86 -14.89 10.24
CA ALA A 7 -17.11 -14.22 8.96
C ALA A 7 -18.60 -13.92 8.74
N ALA A 8 -19.50 -14.80 9.18
CA ALA A 8 -20.95 -14.57 9.13
C ALA A 8 -21.37 -13.41 10.04
N LEU A 9 -20.88 -13.38 11.29
CA LEU A 9 -21.20 -12.32 12.25
C LEU A 9 -20.67 -10.95 11.81
N LEU A 10 -19.42 -10.87 11.34
CA LEU A 10 -18.84 -9.63 10.83
C LEU A 10 -19.54 -9.13 9.56
N ARG A 11 -20.14 -10.03 8.77
CA ARG A 11 -21.02 -9.66 7.66
C ARG A 11 -22.37 -9.16 8.15
N GLY A 12 -22.95 -9.76 9.18
CA GLY A 12 -24.18 -9.29 9.81
C GLY A 12 -24.04 -7.86 10.36
N LEU A 13 -22.91 -7.56 11.01
CA LEU A 13 -22.57 -6.21 11.46
C LEU A 13 -22.46 -5.20 10.30
N GLU A 14 -21.92 -5.60 9.13
CA GLU A 14 -21.86 -4.71 7.96
C GLU A 14 -23.24 -4.45 7.35
N LYS A 15 -24.11 -5.46 7.34
CA LYS A 15 -25.42 -5.42 6.66
C LYS A 15 -26.57 -4.96 7.54
N ASN A 16 -26.32 -4.65 8.81
CA ASN A 16 -27.34 -4.35 9.81
C ASN A 16 -28.31 -5.51 10.08
N GLU A 17 -27.82 -6.75 9.97
CA GLU A 17 -28.58 -8.00 10.14
C GLU A 17 -27.90 -8.88 11.21
N LEU A 18 -27.63 -8.31 12.39
CA LEU A 18 -26.85 -8.99 13.43
C LEU A 18 -27.69 -10.05 14.17
N SER A 19 -27.27 -11.32 14.06
CA SER A 19 -27.81 -12.45 14.80
C SER A 19 -26.69 -13.20 15.51
N VAL A 20 -26.57 -12.97 16.81
CA VAL A 20 -25.42 -13.38 17.62
C VAL A 20 -25.85 -13.75 19.04
N THR A 21 -25.09 -14.61 19.69
CA THR A 21 -25.26 -14.96 21.11
C THR A 21 -24.36 -14.11 22.01
N SER A 22 -24.62 -14.08 23.33
CA SER A 22 -23.83 -13.28 24.28
C SER A 22 -22.34 -13.67 24.25
N GLU A 23 -22.05 -14.97 24.20
CA GLU A 23 -20.66 -15.47 24.15
C GLU A 23 -19.95 -15.04 22.87
N GLU A 24 -20.64 -15.06 21.73
CA GLU A 24 -20.07 -14.70 20.44
C GLU A 24 -19.79 -13.20 20.30
N ILE A 25 -20.70 -12.34 20.79
CA ILE A 25 -20.47 -10.89 20.73
C ILE A 25 -19.34 -10.49 21.69
N GLU A 26 -19.29 -11.09 22.89
CA GLU A 26 -18.16 -10.90 23.80
C GLU A 26 -16.83 -11.31 23.16
N ASP A 27 -16.82 -12.41 22.39
CA ASP A 27 -15.63 -12.89 21.70
C ASP A 27 -15.12 -11.87 20.66
N LEU A 28 -16.05 -11.23 19.93
CA LEU A 28 -15.75 -10.16 18.96
C LEU A 28 -15.27 -8.87 19.64
N LEU A 29 -15.90 -8.48 20.75
CA LEU A 29 -15.53 -7.30 21.55
C LEU A 29 -14.12 -7.47 22.16
N LYS A 30 -13.84 -8.62 22.79
CA LYS A 30 -12.52 -8.96 23.36
C LYS A 30 -11.40 -8.89 22.32
N ARG A 31 -11.72 -9.19 21.05
CA ARG A 31 -10.76 -9.14 19.92
C ARG A 31 -10.68 -7.78 19.23
N GLY A 32 -11.46 -6.81 19.68
CA GLY A 32 -11.54 -5.47 19.10
C GLY A 32 -12.11 -5.47 17.67
N LEU A 33 -12.91 -6.47 17.31
CA LEU A 33 -13.55 -6.58 15.99
C LEU A 33 -14.89 -5.85 15.92
N ALA A 34 -15.54 -5.69 17.07
CA ALA A 34 -16.74 -4.90 17.26
C ALA A 34 -16.52 -3.86 18.38
N LEU A 35 -17.38 -2.85 18.39
CA LEU A 35 -17.50 -1.86 19.44
C LEU A 35 -18.94 -1.86 19.94
N GLU A 36 -19.12 -1.82 21.26
CA GLU A 36 -20.43 -1.75 21.92
C GLU A 36 -20.68 -0.31 22.38
N ALA A 37 -21.96 0.09 22.36
CA ALA A 37 -22.41 1.36 22.88
C ALA A 37 -23.83 1.27 23.46
N ASP A 38 -24.12 2.21 24.36
CA ASP A 38 -25.46 2.49 24.81
C ASP A 38 -26.27 3.15 23.67
N PRO A 39 -27.48 2.66 23.34
CA PRO A 39 -28.34 3.24 22.31
C PRO A 39 -28.69 4.70 22.57
N ASP A 40 -28.88 5.11 23.83
CA ASP A 40 -29.28 6.47 24.20
C ASP A 40 -28.13 7.45 23.98
N ASP A 41 -26.89 7.04 24.24
CA ASP A 41 -25.70 7.83 23.96
C ASP A 41 -25.50 8.03 22.44
N VAL A 42 -25.67 6.96 21.66
CA VAL A 42 -25.57 7.02 20.20
C VAL A 42 -26.67 7.90 19.61
N ALA A 43 -27.92 7.75 20.06
CA ALA A 43 -29.05 8.54 19.60
C ALA A 43 -28.87 10.03 19.97
N THR A 44 -28.46 10.31 21.20
CA THR A 44 -28.19 11.68 21.67
C THR A 44 -27.09 12.33 20.85
N PHE A 45 -26.00 11.62 20.55
CA PHE A 45 -24.93 12.15 19.72
C PHE A 45 -25.38 12.41 18.28
N GLN A 46 -26.07 11.44 17.65
CA GLN A 46 -26.58 11.57 16.28
C GLN A 46 -27.53 12.77 16.11
N TRP A 47 -28.31 13.08 17.14
CA TRP A 47 -29.16 14.27 17.18
C TRP A 47 -28.38 15.57 17.49
N LEU A 48 -27.48 15.55 18.47
CA LEU A 48 -26.78 16.74 18.96
C LEU A 48 -25.73 17.27 17.96
N ALA A 49 -25.00 16.37 17.31
CA ALA A 49 -23.92 16.72 16.38
C ALA A 49 -24.34 17.67 15.24
N PRO A 50 -25.42 17.40 14.47
CA PRO A 50 -25.84 18.31 13.41
C PRO A 50 -26.33 19.66 13.95
N VAL A 51 -26.96 19.71 15.13
CA VAL A 51 -27.42 20.97 15.74
C VAL A 51 -26.22 21.85 16.12
N VAL A 52 -25.20 21.30 16.78
CA VAL A 52 -23.99 22.04 17.15
C VAL A 52 -23.22 22.49 15.90
N ALA A 53 -23.12 21.64 14.87
CA ALA A 53 -22.48 21.98 13.61
C ALA A 53 -23.21 23.11 12.87
N GLN A 54 -24.55 23.08 12.84
CA GLN A 54 -25.37 24.08 12.17
C GLN A 54 -25.27 25.46 12.84
N TYR A 55 -25.46 25.53 14.16
CA TYR A 55 -25.58 26.81 14.86
C TYR A 55 -24.24 27.32 15.40
N ALA A 56 -23.42 26.46 16.01
CA ALA A 56 -22.14 26.89 16.58
C ALA A 56 -20.97 26.80 15.60
N ARG A 57 -21.16 26.19 14.41
CA ARG A 57 -20.11 25.92 13.40
C ARG A 57 -18.91 25.18 13.99
N ARG A 58 -19.18 24.30 14.95
CA ARG A 58 -18.20 23.55 15.72
C ARG A 58 -18.64 22.10 15.86
N SER A 59 -17.73 21.26 16.34
CA SER A 59 -18.04 19.88 16.71
C SER A 59 -18.37 19.78 18.20
N VAL A 60 -19.11 18.75 18.60
CA VAL A 60 -19.54 18.49 19.99
C VAL A 60 -18.36 18.32 20.97
N ASP A 61 -17.22 17.86 20.45
CA ASP A 61 -15.96 17.67 21.18
C ASP A 61 -15.09 18.93 21.28
N ASP A 62 -15.47 20.04 20.62
CA ASP A 62 -14.76 21.31 20.75
C ASP A 62 -15.01 21.91 22.15
N ALA A 63 -13.93 22.30 22.84
CA ALA A 63 -13.99 22.94 24.16
C ALA A 63 -14.81 24.25 24.17
N HIS A 64 -14.95 24.89 23.01
CA HIS A 64 -15.72 26.13 22.82
C HIS A 64 -17.11 25.89 22.21
N ALA A 65 -17.53 24.64 21.98
CA ALA A 65 -18.85 24.33 21.41
C ALA A 65 -19.99 24.95 22.24
N THR A 66 -19.93 24.76 23.57
CA THR A 66 -20.92 25.31 24.50
C THR A 66 -20.94 26.84 24.48
N GLN A 67 -19.77 27.49 24.49
CA GLN A 67 -19.68 28.95 24.45
C GLN A 67 -20.21 29.52 23.13
N GLY A 68 -19.84 28.90 22.01
CA GLY A 68 -20.30 29.30 20.68
C GLY A 68 -21.82 29.15 20.54
N LEU A 69 -22.39 28.03 20.97
CA LEU A 69 -23.83 27.81 20.95
C LEU A 69 -24.58 28.79 21.87
N ALA A 70 -24.04 29.07 23.05
CA ALA A 70 -24.61 30.05 23.98
C ALA A 70 -24.55 31.49 23.45
N GLN A 71 -23.54 31.83 22.65
CA GLN A 71 -23.49 33.13 21.96
C GLN A 71 -24.57 33.24 20.90
N VAL A 72 -24.67 32.25 20.00
CA VAL A 72 -25.67 32.25 18.92
C VAL A 72 -27.10 32.22 19.46
N LEU A 73 -27.33 31.49 20.56
CA LEU A 73 -28.61 31.51 21.26
C LEU A 73 -28.94 32.92 21.78
N ARG A 74 -28.00 33.61 22.42
CA ARG A 74 -28.22 34.98 22.92
C ARG A 74 -28.53 35.96 21.78
N GLU A 75 -27.78 35.89 20.69
CA GLU A 75 -28.01 36.73 19.50
C GLU A 75 -29.42 36.46 18.92
N THR A 76 -29.83 35.20 18.85
CA THR A 76 -31.18 34.81 18.39
C THR A 76 -32.28 35.29 19.34
N GLU A 77 -32.07 35.21 20.65
CA GLU A 77 -33.00 35.71 21.66
C GLU A 77 -33.15 37.23 21.60
N GLU A 78 -32.05 37.97 21.41
CA GLU A 78 -32.08 39.43 21.21
C GLU A 78 -32.82 39.83 19.92
N GLU A 79 -32.63 39.09 18.83
CA GLU A 79 -33.36 39.32 17.58
C GLU A 79 -34.85 39.04 17.73
N LEU A 80 -35.22 37.92 18.35
CA LEU A 80 -36.62 37.59 18.64
C LEU A 80 -37.27 38.67 19.52
N GLN A 81 -36.54 39.19 20.51
CA GLN A 81 -37.01 40.28 21.35
C GLN A 81 -37.25 41.56 20.53
N LYS A 82 -36.30 41.95 19.66
CA LYS A 82 -36.44 43.13 18.77
C LYS A 82 -37.63 43.00 17.82
N ASP A 83 -37.84 41.81 17.27
CA ASP A 83 -38.92 41.54 16.32
C ASP A 83 -40.30 41.55 16.98
N TRP A 84 -40.40 41.09 18.23
CA TRP A 84 -41.63 41.13 19.03
C TRP A 84 -42.15 42.57 19.22
N TYR A 85 -41.23 43.53 19.35
CA TYR A 85 -41.57 44.96 19.48
C TYR A 85 -41.84 45.66 18.13
N ARG A 86 -41.45 45.07 16.99
CA ARG A 86 -41.42 45.78 15.70
C ARG A 86 -42.37 45.24 14.62
N VAL A 87 -43.01 44.08 14.80
CA VAL A 87 -44.09 43.49 13.96
C VAL A 87 -43.84 43.55 12.43
N LYS A 88 -42.57 43.58 12.01
CA LYS A 88 -42.18 43.64 10.59
C LYS A 88 -41.72 42.28 10.04
N THR A 89 -41.44 41.32 10.91
CA THR A 89 -40.94 39.99 10.54
C THR A 89 -42.12 39.05 10.25
N PRO A 90 -42.13 38.33 9.11
CA PRO A 90 -43.17 37.35 8.80
C PRO A 90 -43.31 36.26 9.86
N LYS A 91 -44.54 35.80 10.13
CA LYS A 91 -44.83 34.76 11.14
C LYS A 91 -44.05 33.45 10.92
N ALA A 92 -43.82 33.06 9.67
CA ALA A 92 -43.06 31.86 9.34
C ALA A 92 -41.60 31.95 9.81
N VAL A 93 -40.96 33.11 9.61
CA VAL A 93 -39.58 33.36 10.03
C VAL A 93 -39.47 33.39 11.56
N LEU A 94 -40.48 33.93 12.25
CA LEU A 94 -40.55 33.89 13.72
C LEU A 94 -40.68 32.46 14.25
N ALA A 95 -41.51 31.63 13.61
CA ALA A 95 -41.68 30.23 14.00
C ALA A 95 -40.38 29.42 13.83
N GLU A 96 -39.67 29.60 12.71
CA GLU A 96 -38.38 28.95 12.45
C GLU A 96 -37.28 29.37 13.45
N ARG A 97 -37.24 30.66 13.79
CA ARG A 97 -36.31 31.21 14.80
C ARG A 97 -36.64 30.68 16.20
N GLU A 98 -37.91 30.55 16.53
CA GLU A 98 -38.36 29.98 17.80
C GLU A 98 -38.02 28.48 17.90
N GLU A 99 -38.23 27.72 16.83
CA GLU A 99 -37.82 26.31 16.75
C GLU A 99 -36.29 26.17 16.92
N SER A 100 -35.53 27.02 16.23
CA SER A 100 -34.07 27.11 16.38
C SER A 100 -33.67 27.42 17.82
N ARG A 101 -34.37 28.34 18.50
CA ARG A 101 -34.14 28.68 19.92
C ARG A 101 -34.35 27.46 20.81
N VAL A 102 -35.44 26.72 20.63
CA VAL A 102 -35.76 25.52 21.40
C VAL A 102 -34.70 24.44 21.18
N LEU A 103 -34.29 24.21 19.93
CA LEU A 103 -33.23 23.25 19.59
C LEU A 103 -31.90 23.63 20.24
N MET A 104 -31.48 24.89 20.16
CA MET A 104 -30.24 25.38 20.77
C MET A 104 -30.28 25.29 22.30
N ARG A 105 -31.41 25.59 22.95
CA ARG A 105 -31.57 25.43 24.41
C ARG A 105 -31.46 23.97 24.84
N ARG A 106 -32.13 23.06 24.12
CA ARG A 106 -32.03 21.62 24.39
C ARG A 106 -30.60 21.12 24.18
N ALA A 107 -29.95 21.54 23.11
CA ALA A 107 -28.55 21.20 22.84
C ALA A 107 -27.60 21.73 23.92
N LEU A 108 -27.80 22.96 24.41
CA LEU A 108 -27.04 23.50 25.53
C LEU A 108 -27.25 22.71 26.83
N ALA A 109 -28.47 22.26 27.12
CA ALA A 109 -28.74 21.43 28.30
C ALA A 109 -27.95 20.12 28.23
N HIS A 110 -27.93 19.45 27.07
CA HIS A 110 -27.11 18.25 26.86
C HIS A 110 -25.60 18.53 26.95
N LEU A 111 -25.13 19.67 26.44
CA LEU A 111 -23.71 20.07 26.52
C LEU A 111 -23.28 20.54 27.92
N ALA A 112 -24.23 20.96 28.76
CA ALA A 112 -23.96 21.42 30.12
C ALA A 112 -23.95 20.27 31.14
N ASP A 113 -24.59 19.13 30.83
CA ASP A 113 -24.56 17.94 31.68
C ASP A 113 -23.21 17.20 31.54
N PRO A 114 -22.35 17.20 32.58
CA PRO A 114 -21.04 16.57 32.49
C PRO A 114 -21.11 15.04 32.30
N ARG A 115 -22.19 14.38 32.78
CA ARG A 115 -22.32 12.92 32.70
C ARG A 115 -22.59 12.48 31.28
N CYS A 116 -23.58 13.11 30.64
CA CYS A 116 -23.93 12.86 29.25
C CYS A 116 -22.76 13.19 28.32
N VAL A 117 -22.12 14.35 28.52
CA VAL A 117 -21.02 14.78 27.64
C VAL A 117 -19.79 13.91 27.80
N ALA A 118 -19.44 13.47 29.02
CA ALA A 118 -18.28 12.60 29.24
C ALA A 118 -18.46 11.25 28.55
N ALA A 119 -19.59 10.57 28.77
CA ALA A 119 -19.89 9.27 28.17
C ALA A 119 -19.91 9.34 26.63
N MET A 120 -20.63 10.32 26.06
CA MET A 120 -20.65 10.54 24.62
C MET A 120 -19.27 10.85 24.04
N ARG A 121 -18.47 11.70 24.71
CA ARG A 121 -17.11 12.04 24.24
C ARG A 121 -16.19 10.84 24.25
N GLU A 122 -16.23 10.02 25.30
CA GLU A 122 -15.43 8.81 25.39
C GLU A 122 -15.81 7.82 24.28
N LEU A 123 -17.11 7.55 24.14
CA LEU A 123 -17.63 6.68 23.09
C LEU A 123 -17.24 7.17 21.70
N MET A 124 -17.34 8.48 21.45
CA MET A 124 -17.03 9.07 20.14
C MET A 124 -15.53 9.17 19.87
N ALA A 125 -14.71 9.45 20.87
CA ALA A 125 -13.27 9.38 20.73
C ALA A 125 -12.85 7.96 20.32
N LYS A 126 -13.39 6.95 21.01
CA LYS A 126 -13.16 5.55 20.71
C LYS A 126 -13.70 5.17 19.33
N ALA A 127 -14.94 5.54 18.99
CA ALA A 127 -15.53 5.26 17.69
C ALA A 127 -14.78 5.96 16.54
N ARG A 128 -14.31 7.19 16.70
CA ARG A 128 -13.49 7.86 15.68
C ARG A 128 -12.15 7.18 15.46
N GLU A 129 -11.54 6.68 16.54
CA GLU A 129 -10.26 5.98 16.48
C GLU A 129 -10.40 4.62 15.78
N VAL A 130 -11.41 3.83 16.16
CA VAL A 130 -11.48 2.41 15.73
C VAL A 130 -12.59 2.10 14.74
N ALA A 131 -13.61 2.95 14.57
CA ALA A 131 -14.81 2.69 13.76
C ALA A 131 -15.45 3.99 13.16
N PRO A 132 -14.70 4.87 12.48
CA PRO A 132 -15.22 6.13 11.96
C PRO A 132 -16.29 5.89 10.90
N GLY A 133 -17.45 6.54 11.08
CA GLY A 133 -18.59 6.41 10.17
C GLY A 133 -19.31 5.06 10.24
N ALA A 134 -19.09 4.28 11.31
CA ALA A 134 -19.74 2.97 11.45
C ALA A 134 -21.26 3.09 11.61
N GLY A 135 -21.98 2.17 10.97
CA GLY A 135 -23.40 1.93 11.24
C GLY A 135 -23.56 1.15 12.53
N TRP A 136 -24.33 1.68 13.47
CA TRP A 136 -24.67 1.02 14.72
C TRP A 136 -25.86 0.09 14.52
N VAL A 137 -25.75 -1.14 15.03
CA VAL A 137 -26.71 -2.22 14.81
C VAL A 137 -27.08 -2.83 16.14
N GLY A 138 -28.36 -2.81 16.49
CA GLY A 138 -28.86 -3.55 17.66
C GLY A 138 -28.97 -5.05 17.38
N CYS A 139 -28.87 -5.87 18.42
CA CYS A 139 -29.22 -7.28 18.35
C CYS A 139 -30.46 -7.54 19.22
N PRO A 140 -31.65 -7.77 18.62
CA PRO A 140 -32.89 -7.98 19.38
C PRO A 140 -32.84 -9.13 20.39
N ALA A 141 -31.95 -10.11 20.16
CA ALA A 141 -31.79 -11.28 21.01
C ALA A 141 -30.95 -11.02 22.28
N LEU A 142 -30.14 -9.95 22.31
CA LEU A 142 -29.19 -9.68 23.39
C LEU A 142 -29.60 -8.55 24.33
N GLY A 143 -30.43 -7.62 23.87
CA GLY A 143 -30.87 -6.50 24.71
C GLY A 143 -30.88 -5.17 23.97
N SER A 144 -30.67 -4.10 24.72
CA SER A 144 -30.73 -2.71 24.26
C SER A 144 -29.46 -2.20 23.59
N GLU A 145 -28.32 -2.89 23.76
CA GLU A 145 -27.04 -2.43 23.26
C GLU A 145 -26.96 -2.42 21.73
N VAL A 146 -26.17 -1.48 21.21
CA VAL A 146 -25.88 -1.38 19.78
C VAL A 146 -24.40 -1.62 19.52
N TYR A 147 -24.12 -2.25 18.38
CA TYR A 147 -22.80 -2.71 18.01
C TYR A 147 -22.37 -2.13 16.68
N ALA A 148 -21.11 -1.76 16.57
CA ALA A 148 -20.49 -1.24 15.35
C ALA A 148 -19.28 -2.11 14.95
N LEU A 149 -19.11 -2.29 13.65
CA LEU A 149 -17.92 -2.96 13.12
C LEU A 149 -16.71 -2.03 13.19
N THR A 150 -15.60 -2.49 13.79
CA THR A 150 -14.35 -1.71 13.80
C THR A 150 -13.60 -1.81 12.48
N HIS A 151 -12.65 -0.92 12.23
CA HIS A 151 -11.68 -1.03 11.15
C HIS A 151 -10.90 -2.34 11.17
N LYS A 152 -10.57 -2.86 12.37
CA LYS A 152 -9.95 -4.18 12.50
C LYS A 152 -10.94 -5.26 12.06
N GLY A 153 -12.18 -5.21 12.55
CA GLY A 153 -13.28 -6.10 12.16
C GLY A 153 -13.50 -6.13 10.65
N TRP A 154 -13.54 -4.97 9.99
CA TRP A 154 -13.73 -4.86 8.55
C TRP A 154 -12.60 -5.52 7.75
N ARG A 155 -11.36 -5.32 8.17
CA ARG A 155 -10.17 -5.92 7.53
C ARG A 155 -10.10 -7.43 7.76
N VAL A 156 -10.38 -7.88 8.98
CA VAL A 156 -10.47 -9.31 9.32
C VAL A 156 -11.55 -9.98 8.50
N ARG A 157 -12.74 -9.39 8.41
CA ARG A 157 -13.83 -9.88 7.55
C ARG A 157 -13.40 -10.03 6.10
N ARG A 158 -12.75 -9.01 5.53
CA ARG A 158 -12.27 -9.04 4.13
C ARG A 158 -11.25 -10.15 3.90
N GLN A 159 -10.29 -10.32 4.82
CA GLN A 159 -9.27 -11.35 4.72
C GLN A 159 -9.83 -12.76 4.95
N LEU A 160 -10.76 -12.92 5.89
CA LEU A 160 -11.49 -14.17 6.11
C LEU A 160 -12.32 -14.57 4.90
N LYS A 161 -13.01 -13.63 4.23
CA LYS A 161 -13.75 -13.91 2.99
C LYS A 161 -12.86 -14.56 1.92
N ILE A 162 -11.62 -14.11 1.79
CA ILE A 162 -10.66 -14.61 0.78
C ILE A 162 -10.09 -15.98 1.18
N ARG A 163 -9.89 -16.20 2.47
CA ARG A 163 -9.17 -17.37 2.99
C ARG A 163 -10.08 -18.40 3.66
N LEU A 164 -11.40 -18.26 3.49
CA LEU A 164 -12.39 -19.07 4.18
C LEU A 164 -12.21 -20.54 3.86
N GLU A 165 -11.91 -20.90 2.60
CA GLU A 165 -11.66 -22.29 2.20
C GLU A 165 -10.53 -22.97 2.98
N ARG A 166 -9.52 -22.18 3.40
CA ARG A 166 -8.37 -22.67 4.17
C ARG A 166 -8.59 -22.64 5.68
N PHE A 167 -9.34 -21.66 6.18
CA PHE A 167 -9.46 -21.39 7.61
C PHE A 167 -10.85 -21.62 8.18
N ALA A 168 -11.86 -22.04 7.40
CA ALA A 168 -13.26 -22.13 7.84
C ALA A 168 -13.44 -22.83 9.19
N ALA A 169 -12.81 -24.01 9.33
CA ALA A 169 -12.85 -24.83 10.54
C ALA A 169 -11.84 -24.43 11.62
N ALA A 170 -10.89 -23.53 11.32
CA ALA A 170 -9.89 -23.08 12.29
C ALA A 170 -10.49 -22.06 13.28
N GLU A 171 -9.97 -22.05 14.50
CA GLU A 171 -10.34 -21.03 15.50
C GLU A 171 -9.91 -19.64 15.04
N ILE A 172 -10.74 -18.64 15.33
CA ILE A 172 -10.47 -17.24 14.94
C ILE A 172 -9.14 -16.73 15.49
N ASP A 173 -8.68 -17.22 16.64
CA ASP A 173 -7.43 -16.80 17.25
C ASP A 173 -6.19 -17.22 16.46
N GLU A 174 -6.23 -18.38 15.82
CA GLU A 174 -5.13 -18.82 14.96
C GLU A 174 -5.00 -17.90 13.76
N PHE A 175 -6.13 -17.54 13.16
CA PHE A 175 -6.19 -16.56 12.08
C PHE A 175 -5.73 -15.17 12.54
N LEU A 176 -6.20 -14.70 13.70
CA LEU A 176 -5.86 -13.38 14.23
C LEU A 176 -4.38 -13.25 14.58
N ARG A 177 -3.73 -14.29 15.10
CA ARG A 177 -2.27 -14.29 15.31
C ARG A 177 -1.52 -14.10 14.00
N ALA A 178 -1.94 -14.79 12.94
CA ALA A 178 -1.34 -14.63 11.61
C ALA A 178 -1.62 -13.23 11.03
N PHE A 179 -2.84 -12.72 11.21
CA PHE A 179 -3.27 -11.40 10.76
C PHE A 179 -2.53 -10.26 11.49
N ASP A 180 -2.51 -10.28 12.82
CA ASP A 180 -1.88 -9.25 13.66
C ASP A 180 -0.35 -9.24 13.48
N LYS A 181 0.27 -10.40 13.27
CA LYS A 181 1.69 -10.51 12.90
C LYS A 181 2.01 -9.81 11.57
N VAL A 182 1.09 -9.86 10.61
CA VAL A 182 1.24 -9.18 9.32
C VAL A 182 0.99 -7.67 9.47
N GLU A 183 -0.04 -7.27 10.21
CA GLU A 183 -0.34 -5.86 10.50
C GLU A 183 0.78 -5.16 11.27
N GLY A 184 1.33 -5.78 12.32
CA GLY A 184 2.44 -5.21 13.09
C GLY A 184 3.69 -4.96 12.23
N LYS A 185 3.96 -5.84 11.27
CA LYS A 185 5.05 -5.65 10.28
C LYS A 185 4.76 -4.52 9.29
N MET A 186 3.51 -4.35 8.89
CA MET A 186 3.09 -3.26 8.00
C MET A 186 3.12 -1.89 8.69
N SER A 187 2.69 -1.82 9.96
CA SER A 187 2.71 -0.58 10.73
C SER A 187 4.12 -0.09 11.05
N ALA A 188 5.02 -1.00 11.48
CA ALA A 188 6.44 -0.67 11.68
C ALA A 188 7.08 -0.13 10.39
N PHE A 189 6.71 -0.72 9.25
CA PHE A 189 7.22 -0.29 7.96
C PHE A 189 6.61 1.02 7.45
N ALA A 190 5.33 1.32 7.75
CA ALA A 190 4.74 2.62 7.46
C ALA A 190 5.40 3.75 8.27
N GLY A 191 5.79 3.46 9.52
CA GLY A 191 6.63 4.35 10.33
C GLY A 191 7.99 4.64 9.67
N ASP A 192 8.62 3.59 9.12
CA ASP A 192 9.88 3.72 8.37
C ASP A 192 9.71 4.51 7.05
N ILE A 193 8.58 4.37 6.36
CA ILE A 193 8.27 5.16 5.15
C ILE A 193 8.03 6.62 5.49
N ASN A 194 7.28 6.95 6.55
CA ASN A 194 7.06 8.35 6.93
C ASN A 194 8.39 9.03 7.32
N ALA A 195 9.29 8.31 7.99
CA ALA A 195 10.63 8.80 8.30
C ALA A 195 11.50 9.01 7.04
N LEU A 196 11.33 8.17 6.01
CA LEU A 196 12.01 8.28 4.71
C LEU A 196 11.39 9.39 3.83
N SER A 197 10.07 9.54 3.84
CA SER A 197 9.30 10.54 3.08
C SER A 197 9.59 11.97 3.55
N ASN A 198 9.81 12.18 4.86
CA ASN A 198 10.13 13.49 5.41
C ASN A 198 11.56 13.98 5.08
N ASN A 199 12.43 13.10 4.54
CA ASN A 199 13.84 13.41 4.28
C ASN A 199 14.26 13.25 2.81
N VAL A 200 13.33 12.98 1.88
CA VAL A 200 13.64 12.73 0.47
C VAL A 200 12.74 13.60 -0.42
N GLY A 201 13.32 14.60 -1.08
CA GLY A 201 12.63 15.45 -2.06
C GLY A 201 12.20 14.71 -3.32
N PHE A 202 11.19 15.27 -4.01
CA PHE A 202 10.60 14.77 -5.26
C PHE A 202 11.65 14.57 -6.38
N VAL A 203 11.65 13.38 -7.01
CA VAL A 203 12.41 13.11 -8.24
C VAL A 203 11.45 13.03 -9.43
N ARG A 204 11.40 14.09 -10.24
CA ARG A 204 10.76 14.06 -11.57
C ARG A 204 11.59 13.19 -12.51
N LYS A 205 11.04 12.07 -12.96
CA LYS A 205 11.62 11.25 -14.04
C LYS A 205 11.54 12.00 -15.37
N ASN A 206 12.69 12.29 -15.99
CA ASN A 206 12.75 12.64 -17.42
C ASN A 206 12.67 11.35 -18.27
N ARG A 207 11.95 11.43 -19.39
CA ARG A 207 11.59 10.27 -20.24
C ARG A 207 12.75 9.72 -21.10
N GLU A 208 13.86 10.46 -21.23
CA GLU A 208 14.99 10.08 -22.11
C GLU A 208 16.32 9.94 -21.36
N GLN A 209 16.34 10.18 -20.06
CA GLN A 209 17.49 9.97 -19.19
C GLN A 209 16.99 9.37 -17.88
N VAL A 210 17.33 8.11 -17.61
CA VAL A 210 16.95 7.48 -16.35
C VAL A 210 17.81 8.07 -15.24
N VAL A 211 17.19 8.96 -14.46
CA VAL A 211 17.69 9.61 -13.26
C VAL A 211 17.58 8.67 -12.06
N ILE A 212 18.71 8.59 -11.33
CA ILE A 212 18.88 8.41 -9.88
C ILE A 212 17.93 7.38 -9.24
N GLY A 213 18.41 6.14 -9.12
CA GLY A 213 18.14 5.41 -7.89
C GLY A 213 18.90 6.15 -6.80
N LEU A 214 18.19 6.88 -5.95
CA LEU A 214 18.75 7.39 -4.71
C LEU A 214 19.54 6.25 -4.10
N MET A 215 20.82 6.49 -3.89
CA MET A 215 21.52 5.84 -2.80
C MET A 215 20.52 5.85 -1.63
N LYS A 216 20.18 4.67 -1.07
CA LYS A 216 19.72 4.65 0.31
C LYS A 216 20.92 5.20 1.10
N THR A 217 21.01 6.53 1.15
CA THR A 217 22.02 7.31 1.85
C THR A 217 21.70 7.14 3.31
N GLY A 218 22.29 6.11 3.87
CA GLY A 218 22.13 5.70 5.24
C GLY A 218 22.74 4.31 5.34
N ALA A 219 24.03 4.24 5.66
CA ALA A 219 24.57 3.01 6.21
C ALA A 219 23.65 2.59 7.37
N PRO A 220 23.25 1.31 7.46
CA PRO A 220 22.42 0.87 8.58
C PRO A 220 23.17 1.18 9.88
N ILE A 221 22.50 1.89 10.79
CA ILE A 221 23.09 2.28 12.07
C ILE A 221 23.64 1.03 12.79
N PRO A 222 24.77 1.11 13.51
CA PRO A 222 25.43 -0.05 14.12
C PRO A 222 24.51 -0.92 14.99
N GLN A 223 23.51 -0.31 15.63
CA GLN A 223 22.49 -1.02 16.42
C GLN A 223 21.57 -1.91 15.57
N ALA A 224 21.20 -1.48 14.36
CA ALA A 224 20.40 -2.28 13.42
C ALA A 224 21.22 -3.45 12.84
N LEU A 225 22.52 -3.24 12.60
CA LEU A 225 23.44 -4.31 12.23
C LEU A 225 23.67 -5.31 13.36
N ALA A 226 23.73 -4.84 14.61
CA ALA A 226 23.86 -5.70 15.79
C ALA A 226 22.58 -6.53 16.04
N ALA A 227 21.40 -5.91 15.96
CA ALA A 227 20.11 -6.60 16.09
C ALA A 227 19.87 -7.63 14.98
N TYR A 228 20.29 -7.31 13.74
CA TYR A 228 20.23 -8.21 12.60
C TYR A 228 21.20 -9.41 12.77
N ARG A 229 22.44 -9.17 13.23
CA ARG A 229 23.39 -10.24 13.54
C ARG A 229 22.92 -11.13 14.69
N ALA A 230 22.32 -10.53 15.72
CA ALA A 230 21.70 -11.26 16.83
C ALA A 230 20.50 -12.11 16.36
N GLY A 231 19.68 -11.58 15.46
CA GLY A 231 18.55 -12.30 14.86
C GLY A 231 18.94 -13.45 13.93
N LEU A 232 20.04 -13.29 13.18
CA LEU A 232 20.62 -14.37 12.37
C LEU A 232 21.29 -15.45 13.22
N GLY A 233 21.97 -15.07 14.30
CA GLY A 233 22.57 -16.02 15.24
C GLY A 233 21.54 -16.91 15.95
N ALA A 234 20.29 -16.45 16.06
CA ALA A 234 19.18 -17.20 16.66
C ALA A 234 18.43 -18.11 15.67
N ALA A 235 18.62 -17.94 14.36
CA ALA A 235 17.87 -18.64 13.32
C ALA A 235 18.83 -19.33 12.33
N ASN A 236 19.47 -20.40 12.78
CA ASN A 236 20.06 -21.36 11.85
C ASN A 236 18.93 -21.92 10.96
N GLN A 237 19.04 -21.73 9.63
CA GLN A 237 18.21 -22.33 8.56
C GLN A 237 17.11 -21.46 7.89
N ALA A 238 17.41 -20.21 7.48
CA ALA A 238 16.59 -19.52 6.47
C ALA A 238 17.43 -19.08 5.25
N PRO A 239 17.01 -19.37 4.00
CA PRO A 239 17.76 -19.01 2.80
C PRO A 239 17.76 -17.50 2.53
N ASP A 240 18.94 -17.01 2.17
CA ASP A 240 19.46 -15.65 2.34
C ASP A 240 19.05 -14.65 1.22
N ALA A 241 17.75 -14.49 0.93
CA ALA A 241 17.29 -13.67 -0.20
C ALA A 241 17.21 -12.15 0.09
N ALA A 242 17.05 -11.74 1.36
CA ALA A 242 16.97 -10.33 1.75
C ALA A 242 18.32 -9.59 1.72
N VAL A 243 19.39 -10.31 1.40
CA VAL A 243 20.78 -9.87 1.58
C VAL A 243 21.38 -9.25 0.31
N THR A 244 20.74 -9.31 -0.85
CA THR A 244 21.32 -8.76 -2.08
C THR A 244 21.27 -7.24 -2.17
N CYS A 245 20.17 -6.56 -1.78
CA CYS A 245 20.12 -5.09 -1.82
C CYS A 245 20.92 -4.45 -0.68
N ALA A 246 20.91 -5.07 0.51
CA ALA A 246 21.71 -4.64 1.65
C ALA A 246 23.21 -4.96 1.45
N ARG A 247 23.60 -6.11 0.89
CA ARG A 247 24.98 -6.38 0.47
C ARG A 247 25.42 -5.41 -0.63
N ASN A 248 24.62 -5.16 -1.66
CA ASN A 248 25.03 -4.23 -2.72
C ASN A 248 25.24 -2.80 -2.20
N ALA A 249 24.44 -2.35 -1.23
CA ALA A 249 24.64 -1.07 -0.56
C ALA A 249 25.80 -1.09 0.44
N SER A 250 26.02 -2.18 1.18
CA SER A 250 27.13 -2.32 2.14
C SER A 250 28.47 -2.60 1.48
N VAL A 251 28.48 -3.12 0.24
CA VAL A 251 29.68 -3.42 -0.57
C VAL A 251 30.16 -2.18 -1.33
N ALA A 252 29.27 -1.25 -1.67
CA ALA A 252 29.64 -0.03 -2.42
C ALA A 252 30.07 1.15 -1.53
N GLY A 253 29.88 1.03 -0.21
CA GLY A 253 30.28 2.01 0.80
C GLY A 253 29.79 3.44 0.55
N SER A 254 30.59 4.43 0.95
CA SER A 254 30.21 5.85 1.00
C SER A 254 29.92 6.42 -0.41
N PRO A 255 29.20 7.56 -0.54
CA PRO A 255 28.91 8.20 -1.83
C PRO A 255 30.16 8.37 -2.71
N GLU A 256 31.31 8.64 -2.09
CA GLU A 256 32.60 8.85 -2.75
C GLU A 256 33.19 7.54 -3.31
N GLN A 257 32.89 6.39 -2.70
CA GLN A 257 33.28 5.08 -3.24
C GLN A 257 32.43 4.71 -4.46
N ALA A 258 31.12 4.98 -4.41
CA ALA A 258 30.25 4.81 -5.57
C ALA A 258 30.67 5.72 -6.74
N ALA A 259 31.01 6.98 -6.48
CA ALA A 259 31.50 7.92 -7.48
C ALA A 259 32.83 7.45 -8.12
N ARG A 260 33.77 6.92 -7.32
CA ARG A 260 35.03 6.35 -7.82
C ARG A 260 34.81 5.14 -8.72
N LEU A 261 33.94 4.22 -8.31
CA LEU A 261 33.61 3.03 -9.10
C LEU A 261 32.91 3.38 -10.42
N LEU A 262 32.04 4.39 -10.42
CA LEU A 262 31.42 4.92 -11.65
C LEU A 262 32.47 5.47 -12.61
N GLU A 263 33.41 6.23 -12.06
CA GLU A 263 34.50 6.82 -12.83
C GLU A 263 35.47 5.77 -13.39
N ASP A 264 35.75 4.71 -12.63
CA ASP A 264 36.57 3.59 -13.08
C ASP A 264 35.86 2.77 -14.18
N ALA A 265 34.56 2.54 -14.06
CA ALA A 265 33.77 1.91 -15.11
C ALA A 265 33.71 2.77 -16.38
N ARG A 266 33.58 4.10 -16.24
CA ARG A 266 33.64 5.05 -17.36
C ARG A 266 34.99 5.01 -18.07
N ARG A 267 36.09 5.02 -17.32
CA ARG A 267 37.45 4.89 -17.88
C ARG A 267 37.64 3.54 -18.58
N ALA A 268 37.17 2.44 -18.00
CA ALA A 268 37.27 1.11 -18.61
C ALA A 268 36.50 1.01 -19.95
N LEU A 269 35.29 1.55 -20.02
CA LEU A 269 34.48 1.59 -21.24
C LEU A 269 35.11 2.51 -22.30
N LEU A 270 35.62 3.68 -21.89
CA LEU A 270 36.31 4.61 -22.78
C LEU A 270 37.57 3.97 -23.41
N ASN A 271 38.37 3.28 -22.60
CA ASN A 271 39.56 2.55 -23.08
C ASN A 271 39.21 1.41 -24.03
N ALA A 272 38.03 0.79 -23.88
CA ALA A 272 37.52 -0.25 -24.76
C ALA A 272 36.78 0.29 -26.01
N GLY A 273 36.78 1.61 -26.24
CA GLY A 273 36.20 2.24 -27.43
C GLY A 273 34.73 2.67 -27.29
N PHE A 274 34.11 2.51 -26.13
CA PHE A 274 32.70 2.84 -25.86
C PHE A 274 32.53 4.28 -25.34
N ARG A 275 32.92 5.28 -26.14
CA ARG A 275 33.05 6.69 -25.70
C ARG A 275 31.74 7.37 -25.28
N ASN A 276 30.61 6.97 -25.86
CA ASN A 276 29.30 7.58 -25.63
C ASN A 276 28.36 6.68 -24.79
N THR A 277 28.86 5.56 -24.26
CA THR A 277 28.01 4.64 -23.49
C THR A 277 27.68 5.26 -22.12
N PRO A 278 26.40 5.51 -21.82
CA PRO A 278 26.02 6.12 -20.55
C PRO A 278 26.30 5.16 -19.40
N VAL A 279 27.17 5.57 -18.47
CA VAL A 279 27.41 4.84 -17.23
C VAL A 279 26.43 5.33 -16.18
N VAL A 280 25.34 4.59 -15.99
CA VAL A 280 24.36 4.83 -14.93
C VAL A 280 24.58 3.85 -13.78
N LEU A 281 24.22 4.23 -12.55
CA LEU A 281 24.42 3.41 -11.34
C LEU A 281 23.81 1.99 -11.45
N GLY A 282 22.77 1.81 -12.27
CA GLY A 282 22.20 0.49 -12.60
C GLY A 282 23.07 -0.35 -13.55
N ALA A 283 23.66 0.26 -14.58
CA ALA A 283 24.59 -0.42 -15.50
C ALA A 283 25.92 -0.70 -14.80
N ALA A 284 26.37 0.23 -13.95
CA ALA A 284 27.49 0.02 -13.05
C ALA A 284 27.21 -1.16 -12.12
N LYS A 285 26.07 -1.23 -11.42
CA LYS A 285 25.69 -2.39 -10.58
C LYS A 285 25.84 -3.72 -11.33
N CYS A 286 25.46 -3.76 -12.60
CA CYS A 286 25.66 -4.95 -13.43
C CYS A 286 27.16 -5.24 -13.58
N LEU A 287 27.99 -4.29 -14.01
CA LEU A 287 29.44 -4.44 -14.11
C LEU A 287 30.16 -4.68 -12.77
N LEU A 288 29.58 -4.22 -11.65
CA LEU A 288 30.15 -4.34 -10.30
C LEU A 288 30.19 -5.79 -9.79
N ALA A 289 29.36 -6.68 -10.33
CA ALA A 289 29.51 -8.11 -10.07
C ALA A 289 30.90 -8.64 -10.53
N TRP A 290 31.59 -7.88 -11.37
CA TRP A 290 32.96 -8.13 -11.82
C TRP A 290 33.85 -6.92 -11.49
N ASN A 291 34.10 -6.70 -10.20
CA ASN A 291 35.11 -5.76 -9.73
C ASN A 291 36.51 -6.44 -9.77
N PRO A 292 37.53 -5.92 -10.48
CA PRO A 292 37.56 -4.62 -11.18
C PRO A 292 36.76 -4.58 -12.49
N PRO A 293 36.06 -3.48 -12.82
CA PRO A 293 35.17 -3.36 -13.99
C PRO A 293 35.76 -3.84 -15.33
N ALA A 294 37.09 -3.73 -15.49
CA ALA A 294 37.82 -4.23 -16.65
C ALA A 294 37.56 -5.73 -16.94
N ALA A 295 37.24 -6.53 -15.93
CA ALA A 295 36.87 -7.95 -16.09
C ALA A 295 35.47 -8.14 -16.69
N GLY A 296 34.54 -7.20 -16.48
CA GLY A 296 33.17 -7.27 -17.00
C GLY A 296 33.02 -6.71 -18.42
N VAL A 297 33.90 -5.79 -18.85
CA VAL A 297 33.81 -5.12 -20.16
C VAL A 297 33.83 -6.08 -21.37
N PRO A 298 34.69 -7.12 -21.43
CA PRO A 298 34.67 -8.06 -22.55
C PRO A 298 33.33 -8.78 -22.70
N ARG A 299 32.75 -9.23 -21.58
CA ARG A 299 31.42 -9.87 -21.55
C ARG A 299 30.32 -8.93 -22.03
N PHE A 300 30.36 -7.67 -21.58
CA PHE A 300 29.41 -6.64 -22.01
C PHE A 300 29.50 -6.35 -23.51
N GLY A 301 30.72 -6.19 -24.03
CA GLY A 301 30.96 -5.98 -25.46
C GLY A 301 30.46 -7.13 -26.33
N GLU A 302 30.71 -8.37 -25.91
CA GLU A 302 30.23 -9.56 -26.63
C GLU A 302 28.69 -9.66 -26.65
N LEU A 303 28.04 -9.38 -25.51
CA LEU A 303 26.58 -9.32 -25.44
C LEU A 303 26.01 -8.24 -26.38
N CYS A 304 26.58 -7.03 -26.37
CA CYS A 304 26.16 -5.95 -27.26
C CYS A 304 26.29 -6.33 -28.75
N SER A 305 27.44 -6.86 -29.15
CA SER A 305 27.69 -7.25 -30.54
C SER A 305 26.69 -8.32 -31.02
N ARG A 306 26.49 -9.37 -30.22
CA ARG A 306 25.58 -10.47 -30.55
C ARG A 306 24.11 -10.03 -30.55
N LEU A 307 23.69 -9.21 -29.59
CA LEU A 307 22.33 -8.66 -29.54
C LEU A 307 22.06 -7.74 -30.74
N ALA A 308 23.01 -6.88 -31.11
CA ALA A 308 22.89 -6.02 -32.28
C ALA A 308 22.74 -6.83 -33.57
N HIS A 309 23.50 -7.94 -33.70
CA HIS A 309 23.41 -8.83 -34.85
C HIS A 309 22.05 -9.56 -34.94
N MET A 310 21.52 -10.01 -33.80
CA MET A 310 20.31 -10.83 -33.76
C MET A 310 18.99 -10.04 -33.70
N LEU A 311 19.00 -8.85 -33.11
CA LEU A 311 17.80 -8.05 -32.80
C LEU A 311 17.83 -6.63 -33.38
N GLY A 312 18.88 -6.26 -34.11
CA GLY A 312 19.09 -4.93 -34.70
C GLY A 312 19.93 -4.01 -33.80
N GLY A 313 20.69 -3.10 -34.43
CA GLY A 313 21.58 -2.16 -33.74
C GLY A 313 20.89 -0.83 -33.42
N ASP A 314 20.55 -0.62 -32.15
CA ASP A 314 20.09 0.66 -31.60
C ASP A 314 20.51 0.80 -30.12
N ASP A 315 20.20 1.94 -29.50
CA ASP A 315 20.54 2.23 -28.10
C ASP A 315 19.92 1.24 -27.09
N LEU A 316 18.88 0.50 -27.51
CA LEU A 316 18.22 -0.51 -26.68
C LEU A 316 19.15 -1.69 -26.41
N VAL A 317 20.08 -1.99 -27.32
CA VAL A 317 21.05 -3.09 -27.21
C VAL A 317 21.89 -2.96 -25.95
N TYR A 318 22.37 -1.75 -25.61
CA TYR A 318 23.15 -1.52 -24.40
C TYR A 318 22.34 -1.81 -23.12
N LYS A 319 21.05 -1.45 -23.12
CA LYS A 319 20.15 -1.70 -21.99
C LYS A 319 19.86 -3.20 -21.82
N MET A 320 19.70 -3.91 -22.93
CA MET A 320 19.52 -5.37 -22.93
C MET A 320 20.79 -6.09 -22.45
N ALA A 321 21.96 -5.73 -22.99
CA ALA A 321 23.23 -6.29 -22.56
C ALA A 321 23.46 -6.08 -21.07
N ALA A 322 23.22 -4.86 -20.57
CA ALA A 322 23.33 -4.55 -19.13
C ALA A 322 22.43 -5.44 -18.27
N ARG A 323 21.20 -5.75 -18.70
CA ARG A 323 20.31 -6.66 -17.95
C ARG A 323 20.79 -8.12 -17.94
N LEU A 324 21.40 -8.58 -19.03
CA LEU A 324 21.89 -9.96 -19.14
C LEU A 324 23.20 -10.21 -18.41
N MET A 325 23.93 -9.15 -18.07
CA MET A 325 25.21 -9.24 -17.37
C MET A 325 25.13 -10.17 -16.15
N SER A 326 24.27 -9.88 -15.17
CA SER A 326 24.23 -10.65 -13.91
C SER A 326 23.70 -12.08 -14.04
N ALA A 327 23.23 -12.47 -15.22
CA ALA A 327 22.69 -13.81 -15.46
C ALA A 327 23.81 -14.83 -15.70
N GLN A 328 23.62 -16.03 -15.18
CA GLN A 328 24.56 -17.15 -15.35
C GLN A 328 24.53 -17.67 -16.80
N GLY A 329 25.69 -18.04 -17.32
CA GLY A 329 25.87 -18.61 -18.66
C GLY A 329 26.83 -17.80 -19.54
N SER A 330 27.17 -18.36 -20.71
CA SER A 330 27.95 -17.66 -21.73
C SER A 330 27.12 -16.57 -22.44
N PRO A 331 27.76 -15.55 -23.04
CA PRO A 331 27.05 -14.55 -23.83
C PRO A 331 26.16 -15.14 -24.93
N SER A 332 26.63 -16.19 -25.62
CA SER A 332 25.85 -16.90 -26.64
C SER A 332 24.56 -17.50 -26.10
N GLU A 333 24.62 -18.17 -24.94
CA GLU A 333 23.43 -18.75 -24.29
C GLU A 333 22.44 -17.69 -23.84
N LEU A 334 22.93 -16.55 -23.34
CA LEU A 334 22.09 -15.44 -22.89
C LEU A 334 21.38 -14.74 -24.05
N VAL A 335 22.08 -14.51 -25.15
CA VAL A 335 21.47 -13.93 -26.36
C VAL A 335 20.44 -14.88 -26.97
N ARG A 336 20.77 -16.19 -27.06
CA ARG A 336 19.82 -17.21 -27.52
C ARG A 336 18.54 -17.22 -26.67
N ARG A 337 18.67 -17.17 -25.33
CA ARG A 337 17.51 -17.03 -24.42
C ARG A 337 16.69 -15.77 -24.70
N ALA A 338 17.34 -14.62 -24.87
CA ALA A 338 16.67 -13.36 -25.16
C ALA A 338 15.92 -13.37 -26.51
N VAL A 339 16.48 -14.04 -27.53
CA VAL A 339 15.84 -14.24 -28.84
C VAL A 339 14.64 -15.18 -28.71
N ASN A 340 14.77 -16.29 -28.00
CA ASN A 340 13.70 -17.24 -27.77
C ASN A 340 12.54 -16.62 -26.97
N ALA A 341 12.85 -15.85 -25.93
CA ALA A 341 11.86 -15.08 -25.18
C ALA A 341 11.13 -14.06 -26.08
N ALA A 342 11.84 -13.38 -26.99
CA ALA A 342 11.23 -12.45 -27.93
C ALA A 342 10.28 -13.16 -28.93
N ALA A 343 10.64 -14.36 -29.39
CA ALA A 343 9.78 -15.17 -30.26
C ALA A 343 8.48 -15.60 -29.53
N LEU A 344 8.59 -16.09 -28.29
CA LEU A 344 7.44 -16.47 -27.46
C LEU A 344 6.52 -15.26 -27.18
N LEU A 345 7.09 -14.11 -26.83
CA LEU A 345 6.32 -12.88 -26.59
C LEU A 345 5.57 -12.38 -27.83
N ARG A 346 6.04 -12.68 -29.05
CA ARG A 346 5.34 -12.37 -30.31
C ARG A 346 4.22 -13.37 -30.61
N GLN A 347 4.41 -14.64 -30.28
CA GLN A 347 3.37 -15.68 -30.42
C GLN A 347 2.24 -15.50 -29.41
N GLN A 348 2.54 -14.90 -28.26
CA GLN A 348 1.58 -14.56 -27.21
C GLN A 348 1.45 -13.03 -27.07
N PRO A 349 0.74 -12.36 -27.99
CA PRO A 349 0.59 -10.90 -27.95
C PRO A 349 -0.12 -10.45 -26.66
N SER A 350 0.22 -9.24 -26.20
CA SER A 350 -0.41 -8.66 -25.01
C SER A 350 -1.92 -8.52 -25.23
N ARG A 351 -2.71 -9.14 -24.35
CA ARG A 351 -4.18 -8.94 -24.32
C ARG A 351 -4.55 -7.57 -23.78
N ALA A 352 -3.69 -7.00 -22.92
CA ALA A 352 -3.89 -5.69 -22.32
C ALA A 352 -3.52 -4.54 -23.27
N ASN A 353 -2.56 -4.76 -24.17
CA ASN A 353 -2.13 -3.75 -25.14
C ASN A 353 -1.74 -4.39 -26.50
N PRO A 354 -2.73 -4.74 -27.35
CA PRO A 354 -2.48 -5.43 -28.62
C PRO A 354 -1.63 -4.64 -29.62
N GLN A 355 -1.55 -3.32 -29.44
CA GLN A 355 -0.77 -2.43 -30.32
C GLN A 355 0.69 -2.28 -29.86
N HIS A 356 1.04 -2.74 -28.65
CA HIS A 356 2.40 -2.69 -28.13
C HIS A 356 3.28 -3.77 -28.77
N ARG A 357 4.15 -3.36 -29.70
CA ARG A 357 5.02 -4.28 -30.45
C ARG A 357 6.42 -4.43 -29.86
N GLU A 358 6.78 -3.65 -28.84
CA GLU A 358 8.13 -3.61 -28.32
C GLU A 358 8.37 -4.74 -27.29
N VAL A 359 8.88 -5.88 -27.75
CA VAL A 359 9.13 -7.07 -26.91
C VAL A 359 10.57 -7.20 -26.41
N ARG A 360 11.47 -6.32 -26.88
CA ARG A 360 12.93 -6.50 -26.72
C ARG A 360 13.39 -6.32 -25.26
N MET A 361 12.92 -5.28 -24.58
CA MET A 361 13.29 -5.05 -23.17
C MET A 361 12.73 -6.14 -22.24
N ALA A 362 11.47 -6.54 -22.46
CA ALA A 362 10.88 -7.66 -21.74
C ALA A 362 11.62 -8.98 -22.01
N SER A 363 12.05 -9.25 -23.25
CA SER A 363 12.73 -10.50 -23.59
C SER A 363 14.09 -10.65 -22.88
N ALA A 364 14.91 -9.60 -22.85
CA ALA A 364 16.17 -9.62 -22.08
C ALA A 364 15.93 -9.76 -20.57
N ALA A 365 14.86 -9.13 -20.05
CA ALA A 365 14.50 -9.26 -18.64
C ALA A 365 14.12 -10.70 -18.28
N LEU A 366 13.20 -11.32 -19.03
CA LEU A 366 12.76 -12.69 -18.79
C LEU A 366 13.89 -13.70 -19.00
N ALA A 367 14.73 -13.49 -20.01
CA ALA A 367 15.93 -14.31 -20.25
C ALA A 367 16.92 -14.29 -19.07
N SER A 368 17.04 -13.16 -18.37
CA SER A 368 17.90 -13.04 -17.19
C SER A 368 17.36 -13.75 -15.94
N MET A 369 16.06 -14.05 -15.90
CA MET A 369 15.38 -14.65 -14.75
C MET A 369 15.40 -16.19 -14.74
N VAL A 370 15.73 -16.81 -15.87
CA VAL A 370 15.79 -18.27 -16.01
C VAL A 370 17.22 -18.77 -16.16
N ARG A 371 17.48 -19.96 -15.64
CA ARG A 371 18.79 -20.62 -15.77
C ARG A 371 18.98 -21.26 -17.15
N ALA A 372 17.91 -21.74 -17.76
CA ALA A 372 17.89 -22.42 -19.05
C ALA A 372 16.61 -22.08 -19.84
N ASP A 373 16.60 -22.44 -21.12
CA ASP A 373 15.54 -22.06 -22.08
C ASP A 373 14.19 -22.74 -21.82
N ASP A 374 14.20 -23.94 -21.25
CA ASP A 374 13.02 -24.73 -20.89
C ASP A 374 12.11 -24.01 -19.88
N GLY A 375 12.67 -23.13 -19.05
CA GLY A 375 11.91 -22.28 -18.13
C GLY A 375 11.20 -21.08 -18.79
N LEU A 376 11.53 -20.73 -20.04
CA LEU A 376 10.99 -19.53 -20.69
C LEU A 376 9.49 -19.62 -21.00
N PRO A 377 8.93 -20.72 -21.57
CA PRO A 377 7.52 -20.77 -21.93
C PRO A 377 6.58 -20.51 -20.75
N GLY A 378 6.84 -21.15 -19.60
CA GLY A 378 6.05 -20.95 -18.38
C GLY A 378 6.17 -19.54 -17.82
N LEU A 379 7.38 -18.96 -17.85
CA LEU A 379 7.61 -17.60 -17.35
C LEU A 379 6.96 -16.53 -18.26
N VAL A 380 7.00 -16.71 -19.58
CA VAL A 380 6.34 -15.81 -20.55
C VAL A 380 4.83 -15.86 -20.41
N ALA A 381 4.24 -17.06 -20.28
CA ALA A 381 2.81 -17.22 -20.06
C ALA A 381 2.37 -16.50 -18.77
N ARG A 382 3.09 -16.74 -17.67
CA ARG A 382 2.86 -16.06 -16.39
C ARG A 382 2.97 -14.54 -16.52
N PHE A 383 4.00 -14.05 -17.21
CA PHE A 383 4.19 -12.62 -17.43
C PHE A 383 2.98 -11.99 -18.14
N ARG A 384 2.45 -12.64 -19.18
CA ARG A 384 1.26 -12.16 -19.91
C ARG A 384 -0.01 -12.20 -19.07
N GLU A 385 -0.18 -13.23 -18.25
CA GLU A 385 -1.31 -13.33 -17.32
C GLU A 385 -1.27 -12.21 -16.27
N VAL A 386 -0.10 -11.97 -15.67
CA VAL A 386 0.08 -10.87 -14.71
C VAL A 386 -0.13 -9.50 -15.35
N GLU A 387 0.39 -9.29 -16.56
CA GLU A 387 0.17 -8.05 -17.33
C GLU A 387 -1.32 -7.78 -17.56
N TYR A 388 -2.06 -8.80 -17.99
CA TYR A 388 -3.51 -8.74 -18.18
C TYR A 388 -4.24 -8.43 -16.87
N GLU A 389 -3.92 -9.15 -15.80
CA GLU A 389 -4.56 -8.99 -14.51
C GLU A 389 -4.30 -7.60 -13.89
N LEU A 390 -3.09 -7.05 -14.02
CA LEU A 390 -2.75 -5.70 -13.53
C LEU A 390 -3.63 -4.61 -14.18
N VAL A 391 -3.97 -4.78 -15.46
CA VAL A 391 -4.82 -3.85 -16.20
C VAL A 391 -6.29 -4.09 -15.88
N ARG A 392 -6.72 -5.37 -15.85
CA ARG A 392 -8.08 -5.76 -15.47
C ARG A 392 -8.47 -5.26 -14.08
N ALA A 393 -7.53 -5.35 -13.12
CA ALA A 393 -7.72 -4.89 -11.75
C ALA A 393 -7.56 -3.36 -11.58
N GLY A 394 -7.25 -2.61 -12.66
CA GLY A 394 -7.09 -1.16 -12.61
C GLY A 394 -5.83 -0.67 -11.87
N VAL A 395 -4.91 -1.59 -11.54
CA VAL A 395 -3.63 -1.26 -10.86
C VAL A 395 -2.68 -0.54 -11.81
N SER A 396 -2.72 -0.90 -13.10
CA SER A 396 -1.84 -0.34 -14.13
C SER A 396 -2.63 0.09 -15.35
N GLY A 397 -2.24 1.22 -15.97
CA GLY A 397 -2.70 1.55 -17.31
C GLY A 397 -2.03 0.68 -18.38
N PRO A 398 -2.63 0.51 -19.58
CA PRO A 398 -2.08 -0.32 -20.66
C PRO A 398 -0.65 0.04 -21.09
N ALA A 399 -0.26 1.31 -20.95
CA ALA A 399 1.07 1.80 -21.30
C ALA A 399 2.15 1.46 -20.26
N GLN A 400 1.78 1.07 -19.04
CA GLN A 400 2.69 0.80 -17.92
C GLN A 400 2.68 -0.66 -17.47
N ALA A 401 1.68 -1.43 -17.93
CA ALA A 401 1.42 -2.81 -17.54
C ALA A 401 2.62 -3.72 -17.73
N GLU A 402 3.32 -3.63 -18.87
CA GLU A 402 4.51 -4.44 -19.15
C GLU A 402 5.62 -4.21 -18.10
N ALA A 403 5.92 -2.95 -17.77
CA ALA A 403 6.95 -2.62 -16.80
C ALA A 403 6.59 -3.15 -15.40
N HIS A 404 5.33 -2.99 -14.99
CA HIS A 404 4.84 -3.49 -13.70
C HIS A 404 4.78 -5.03 -13.67
N ALA A 405 4.40 -5.68 -14.77
CA ALA A 405 4.34 -7.13 -14.88
C ALA A 405 5.74 -7.76 -14.79
N LEU A 406 6.76 -7.14 -15.38
CA LEU A 406 8.15 -7.59 -15.23
C LEU A 406 8.63 -7.53 -13.77
N GLU A 407 8.16 -6.56 -13.00
CA GLU A 407 8.41 -6.54 -11.56
C GLU A 407 7.68 -7.68 -10.88
N CYS A 408 6.40 -7.92 -11.22
CA CYS A 408 5.52 -8.88 -10.55
C CYS A 408 5.80 -10.35 -10.90
N VAL A 409 6.37 -10.64 -12.07
CA VAL A 409 6.43 -12.01 -12.62
C VAL A 409 7.18 -12.99 -11.70
N ALA A 410 8.17 -12.49 -10.96
CA ALA A 410 8.97 -13.26 -10.01
C ALA A 410 8.34 -13.38 -8.61
N CYS A 411 7.18 -12.77 -8.36
CA CYS A 411 6.45 -12.97 -7.10
C CYS A 411 5.92 -14.41 -7.00
N PRO A 412 5.97 -15.05 -5.82
CA PRO A 412 5.29 -16.33 -5.57
C PRO A 412 3.76 -16.20 -5.66
N GLY A 413 3.07 -17.33 -5.90
CA GLY A 413 1.60 -17.40 -5.99
C GLY A 413 1.06 -17.40 -7.43
N THR A 414 -0.25 -17.47 -7.60
CA THR A 414 -0.92 -17.32 -8.90
C THR A 414 -0.89 -15.86 -9.37
N PRO A 415 -1.01 -15.57 -10.68
CA PRO A 415 -1.08 -14.20 -11.19
C PRO A 415 -2.15 -13.34 -10.50
N PHE A 416 -3.31 -13.93 -10.22
CA PHE A 416 -4.40 -13.29 -9.51
C PHE A 416 -4.00 -12.91 -8.07
N GLU A 417 -3.42 -13.84 -7.31
CA GLU A 417 -2.97 -13.58 -5.94
C GLU A 417 -1.88 -12.50 -5.88
N VAL A 418 -0.96 -12.49 -6.85
CA VAL A 418 0.07 -11.47 -6.97
C VAL A 418 -0.56 -10.10 -7.19
N VAL A 419 -1.49 -9.99 -8.15
CA VAL A 419 -2.13 -8.70 -8.48
C VAL A 419 -3.03 -8.21 -7.34
N ASP A 420 -3.78 -9.09 -6.67
CA ASP A 420 -4.59 -8.73 -5.50
C ASP A 420 -3.72 -8.22 -4.35
N THR A 421 -2.59 -8.89 -4.09
CA THR A 421 -1.62 -8.47 -3.08
C THR A 421 -1.02 -7.10 -3.42
N VAL A 422 -0.57 -6.92 -4.67
CA VAL A 422 0.00 -5.66 -5.15
C VAL A 422 -1.05 -4.54 -5.10
N SER A 423 -2.29 -4.81 -5.52
CA SER A 423 -3.41 -3.86 -5.49
C SER A 423 -3.70 -3.39 -4.06
N ALA A 424 -3.79 -4.32 -3.11
CA ALA A 424 -4.00 -3.99 -1.70
C ALA A 424 -2.87 -3.13 -1.11
N LEU A 425 -1.61 -3.43 -1.47
CA LEU A 425 -0.45 -2.66 -1.03
C LEU A 425 -0.39 -1.27 -1.66
N VAL A 426 -0.69 -1.16 -2.96
CA VAL A 426 -0.76 0.13 -3.67
C VAL A 426 -1.85 1.02 -3.07
N ALA A 427 -3.03 0.45 -2.77
CA ALA A 427 -4.11 1.19 -2.12
C ALA A 427 -3.67 1.76 -0.76
N ARG A 428 -2.95 0.97 0.03
CA ARG A 428 -2.39 1.41 1.32
C ARG A 428 -1.31 2.48 1.18
N LEU A 429 -0.39 2.31 0.24
CA LEU A 429 0.66 3.31 -0.04
C LEU A 429 0.07 4.64 -0.51
N GLY A 430 -1.09 4.58 -1.18
CA GLY A 430 -1.85 5.73 -1.64
C GLY A 430 -2.88 6.28 -0.65
N GLU A 431 -3.01 5.76 0.58
CA GLU A 431 -3.98 6.31 1.54
C GLU A 431 -3.72 7.81 1.76
N GLY A 432 -4.72 8.65 1.49
CA GLY A 432 -4.61 10.11 1.55
C GLY A 432 -4.03 10.81 0.31
N ARG A 433 -3.70 10.07 -0.76
CA ARG A 433 -3.24 10.62 -2.05
C ARG A 433 -3.68 9.77 -3.24
N ARG A 434 -3.35 10.19 -4.46
CA ARG A 434 -3.51 9.32 -5.64
C ARG A 434 -2.33 8.36 -5.72
N ALA A 435 -2.60 7.08 -6.02
CA ALA A 435 -1.56 6.10 -6.29
C ALA A 435 -0.70 6.52 -7.48
N GLU A 436 0.61 6.44 -7.32
CA GLU A 436 1.61 6.78 -8.33
C GLU A 436 2.29 5.53 -8.90
N PRO A 437 2.87 5.60 -10.12
CA PRO A 437 3.58 4.46 -10.71
C PRO A 437 4.71 3.89 -9.83
N GLY A 438 5.29 4.70 -8.93
CA GLY A 438 6.30 4.25 -7.98
C GLY A 438 5.75 3.28 -6.91
N ASP A 439 4.47 3.37 -6.58
CA ASP A 439 3.84 2.57 -5.53
C ASP A 439 3.76 1.09 -5.91
N VAL A 440 3.59 0.80 -7.21
CA VAL A 440 3.58 -0.59 -7.72
C VAL A 440 4.94 -1.24 -7.52
N ALA A 441 6.03 -0.55 -7.83
CA ALA A 441 7.38 -1.10 -7.63
C ALA A 441 7.67 -1.39 -6.15
N VAL A 442 7.21 -0.51 -5.25
CA VAL A 442 7.30 -0.73 -3.80
C VAL A 442 6.44 -1.93 -3.39
N ALA A 443 5.16 -1.95 -3.75
CA ALA A 443 4.23 -3.03 -3.46
C ALA A 443 4.72 -4.41 -3.94
N VAL A 444 5.35 -4.47 -5.11
CA VAL A 444 5.93 -5.70 -5.65
C VAL A 444 7.15 -6.17 -4.87
N ALA A 445 8.04 -5.26 -4.46
CA ALA A 445 9.16 -5.60 -3.60
C ALA A 445 8.67 -6.21 -2.26
N PHE A 446 7.50 -5.77 -1.79
CA PHE A 446 6.79 -6.38 -0.66
C PHE A 446 6.21 -7.76 -1.01
N ALA A 447 5.45 -7.88 -2.09
CA ALA A 447 4.84 -9.15 -2.49
C ALA A 447 5.88 -10.27 -2.66
N LYS A 448 7.06 -9.97 -3.22
CA LYS A 448 8.19 -10.92 -3.34
C LYS A 448 8.71 -11.43 -1.98
N ARG A 449 8.54 -10.64 -0.91
CA ARG A 449 9.12 -10.90 0.42
C ARG A 449 8.17 -11.64 1.36
N PHE A 450 6.85 -11.54 1.14
CA PHE A 450 5.83 -12.01 2.08
C PHE A 450 4.93 -13.13 1.53
N ALA A 451 5.16 -13.59 0.31
CA ALA A 451 4.46 -14.72 -0.29
C ALA A 451 5.12 -16.09 0.02
N LEU A 452 5.71 -16.24 1.21
CA LEU A 452 6.16 -17.52 1.77
C LEU A 452 5.25 -17.91 2.94
#